data_AF-A0A931QEV0-F1
#
_entry.id   AF-A0A931QEV0-F1
#
_cell.length_a   1.000
_cell.length_b   1.000
_cell.length_c   1.000
_cell.angle_alpha   90.00
_cell.angle_beta   90.00
_cell.angle_gamma   90.00
#
_symmetry.space_group_name_H-M   'P 1'
#
loop_
_entity.id
_entity.type
_entity.pdbx_description
1 polymer ?
#
loop_
_entity_poly.entity_id
_entity_poly.type
_entity_poly.pdbx_seq_one_letter_code
_entity_poly.pdbx_strand_id
1 'polypeptide(L)'
;MNLLSWLRKVPLWSGFWYTLGVLYFILPLYATLDFSLRIQRDVISLLAYQNAFADPGFLKTFVYSNILAVITILFSLLLIVPTSYWIRLRLPEARRIVEYVTTLAIVIPAIVMGFGLISVYGAPIKIPFTSIQLTDSLLNSPVGTNFIVIMGYTVLALPLMYRSV
;
A
#
# COMPACT_ATOMS: atom_id res chain seq x y z
N MET A 1 -16.85 52.67 -2.89
CA MET A 1 -16.20 51.47 -2.31
C MET A 1 -14.99 51.15 -3.18
N ASN A 2 -13.77 51.47 -2.73
CA ASN A 2 -12.57 51.43 -3.58
C ASN A 2 -12.14 49.99 -3.91
N LEU A 3 -12.03 49.66 -5.19
CA LEU A 3 -11.51 48.36 -5.71
C LEU A 3 -10.16 47.97 -5.06
N LEU A 4 -9.34 48.97 -4.74
CA LEU A 4 -8.03 48.82 -4.10
C LEU A 4 -8.09 48.20 -2.69
N SER A 5 -9.19 48.36 -1.95
CA SER A 5 -9.34 47.79 -0.61
C SER A 5 -9.67 46.29 -0.60
N TRP A 6 -10.13 45.75 -1.74
CA TRP A 6 -10.43 44.32 -1.90
C TRP A 6 -9.16 43.51 -2.22
N LEU A 7 -8.28 44.03 -3.07
CA LEU A 7 -6.99 43.40 -3.40
C LEU A 7 -6.05 43.26 -2.19
N ARG A 8 -6.17 44.15 -1.20
CA ARG A 8 -5.36 44.09 0.03
C ARG A 8 -5.73 42.94 0.98
N LYS A 9 -6.86 42.25 0.74
CA LYS A 9 -7.34 41.12 1.55
C LYS A 9 -7.04 39.75 0.93
N VAL A 10 -6.58 39.70 -0.32
CA VAL A 10 -6.19 38.44 -0.95
C VAL A 10 -4.74 38.17 -0.54
N PRO A 11 -4.44 37.08 0.18
CA PRO A 11 -3.07 36.75 0.52
C PRO A 11 -2.36 36.24 -0.73
N LEU A 12 -1.90 37.14 -1.59
CA LEU A 12 -1.25 36.84 -2.87
C LEU A 12 -0.11 35.83 -2.70
N TRP A 13 0.64 35.95 -1.60
CA TRP A 13 1.70 35.02 -1.25
C TRP A 13 1.20 33.61 -0.93
N SER A 14 0.11 33.50 -0.15
CA SER A 14 -0.53 32.21 0.13
C SER A 14 -1.13 31.59 -1.12
N GLY A 15 -1.74 32.41 -1.99
CA GLY A 15 -2.31 31.95 -3.27
C GLY A 15 -1.23 31.40 -4.20
N PHE A 16 -0.10 32.09 -4.31
CA PHE A 16 1.04 31.62 -5.10
C PHE A 16 1.53 30.23 -4.69
N TRP A 17 1.82 30.03 -3.39
CA TRP A 17 2.29 28.72 -2.89
C TRP A 17 1.22 27.64 -2.99
N TYR A 18 -0.04 27.98 -2.76
CA TYR A 18 -1.16 27.05 -2.94
C TYR A 18 -1.25 26.59 -4.39
N THR A 19 -1.24 27.51 -5.37
CA THR A 19 -1.29 27.17 -6.79
C THR A 19 -0.09 26.34 -7.22
N LEU A 20 1.11 26.66 -6.73
CA LEU A 20 2.32 25.88 -6.97
C LEU A 20 2.17 24.43 -6.46
N GLY A 21 1.67 24.27 -5.23
CA GLY A 21 1.39 22.95 -4.65
C GLY A 21 0.37 22.15 -5.46
N VAL A 22 -0.74 22.80 -5.85
CA VAL A 22 -1.76 22.15 -6.69
C VAL A 22 -1.18 21.73 -8.04
N LEU A 23 -0.44 22.61 -8.71
CA LEU A 23 0.21 22.29 -9.98
C LEU A 23 1.20 21.13 -9.85
N TYR A 24 1.99 21.11 -8.77
CA TYR A 24 2.94 20.04 -8.51
C TYR A 24 2.27 18.65 -8.42
N PHE A 25 1.09 18.55 -7.80
CA PHE A 25 0.37 17.27 -7.71
C PHE A 25 -0.52 16.96 -8.92
N ILE A 26 -1.23 17.96 -9.46
CA ILE A 26 -2.23 17.76 -10.51
C ILE A 26 -1.59 17.62 -11.90
N LEU A 27 -0.49 18.33 -12.17
CA LEU A 27 0.12 18.34 -13.50
C LEU A 27 0.62 16.94 -13.92
N PRO A 28 1.29 16.14 -13.07
CA PRO A 28 1.65 14.76 -13.40
C PRO A 28 0.42 13.88 -13.65
N LEU A 29 -0.63 14.00 -12.83
CA LEU A 29 -1.87 13.23 -12.98
C LEU A 29 -2.56 13.56 -14.31
N TYR A 30 -2.66 14.85 -14.63
CA TYR A 30 -3.20 15.31 -15.91
C TYR A 30 -2.36 14.81 -17.09
N ALA A 31 -1.03 14.90 -17.00
CA ALA A 31 -0.14 14.40 -18.04
C ALA A 31 -0.29 12.88 -18.26
N THR A 32 -0.43 12.09 -17.19
CA THR A 32 -0.68 10.64 -17.32
C THR A 32 -2.04 10.33 -17.94
N LEU A 33 -3.07 11.11 -17.61
CA LEU A 33 -4.40 10.97 -18.21
C LEU A 33 -4.37 11.35 -19.70
N ASP A 34 -3.80 12.50 -20.05
CA ASP A 34 -3.67 12.95 -21.43
C ASP A 34 -2.85 11.95 -22.27
N PHE A 35 -1.74 11.43 -21.72
CA PHE A 35 -0.94 10.38 -22.35
C PHE A 35 -1.75 9.10 -22.60
N SER A 36 -2.53 8.65 -21.60
CA SER A 36 -3.36 7.45 -21.74
C SER A 36 -4.45 7.58 -22.81
N LEU A 37 -4.92 8.80 -23.08
CA LEU A 37 -5.96 9.07 -24.10
C LEU A 37 -5.41 9.23 -25.52
N ARG A 38 -4.10 9.49 -25.66
CA ARG A 38 -3.43 9.77 -26.94
C ARG A 38 -2.65 8.58 -27.49
N ILE A 39 -3.25 7.38 -27.43
CA ILE A 39 -2.67 6.19 -28.08
C ILE A 39 -2.62 6.34 -29.62
N GLN A 40 -3.52 7.14 -30.18
CA GLN A 40 -3.50 7.55 -31.58
C GLN A 40 -2.99 8.98 -31.68
N ARG A 41 -2.17 9.28 -32.71
CA ARG A 41 -1.66 10.64 -32.93
C ARG A 41 -2.83 11.58 -33.21
N ASP A 42 -2.82 12.73 -32.55
CA ASP A 42 -3.77 13.83 -32.73
C ASP A 42 -5.25 13.50 -32.42
N VAL A 43 -5.52 12.35 -31.79
CA VAL A 43 -6.89 11.93 -31.42
C VAL A 43 -6.96 11.57 -29.94
N ILE A 44 -7.91 12.20 -29.23
CA ILE A 44 -8.29 11.80 -27.87
C ILE A 44 -9.25 10.62 -27.99
N SER A 45 -8.85 9.47 -27.46
CA SER A 45 -9.64 8.24 -27.56
C SER A 45 -9.51 7.36 -26.31
N LEU A 46 -10.55 6.55 -26.04
CA LEU A 46 -10.51 5.53 -24.99
C LEU A 46 -9.94 4.19 -25.48
N LEU A 47 -9.32 4.17 -26.66
CA LEU A 47 -8.85 2.94 -27.29
C LEU A 47 -7.80 2.21 -26.42
N ALA A 48 -6.96 2.95 -25.70
CA ALA A 48 -5.99 2.36 -24.77
C ALA A 48 -6.67 1.48 -23.70
N TYR A 49 -7.79 1.95 -23.14
CA TYR A 49 -8.55 1.20 -22.15
C TYR A 49 -9.25 -0.01 -22.78
N GLN A 50 -9.84 0.16 -23.97
CA GLN A 50 -10.46 -0.96 -24.70
C GLN A 50 -9.44 -2.07 -24.97
N ASN A 51 -8.24 -1.71 -25.44
CA ASN A 51 -7.15 -2.64 -25.68
C ASN A 51 -6.69 -3.33 -24.40
N ALA A 52 -6.55 -2.59 -23.30
CA ALA A 52 -6.17 -3.16 -22.00
C ALA A 52 -7.20 -4.15 -21.48
N PHE A 53 -8.50 -3.83 -21.55
CA PHE A 53 -9.57 -4.73 -21.11
C PHE A 53 -9.83 -5.89 -22.08
N ALA A 54 -9.43 -5.77 -23.35
CA ALA A 54 -9.46 -6.87 -24.30
C ALA A 54 -8.34 -7.90 -24.07
N ASP A 55 -7.26 -7.53 -23.37
CA ASP A 55 -6.16 -8.43 -23.03
C ASP A 55 -6.55 -9.35 -21.83
N PRO A 56 -6.65 -10.67 -22.03
CA PRO A 56 -6.94 -11.61 -20.95
C PRO A 56 -5.85 -11.64 -19.86
N GLY A 57 -4.59 -11.34 -20.23
CA GLY A 57 -3.47 -11.28 -19.30
C GLY A 57 -3.61 -10.13 -18.31
N PHE A 58 -4.01 -8.96 -18.80
CA PHE A 58 -4.34 -7.79 -17.97
C PHE A 58 -5.48 -8.11 -17.00
N LEU A 59 -6.61 -8.63 -17.50
CA LEU A 59 -7.76 -8.95 -16.63
C LEU A 59 -7.40 -9.96 -15.54
N LYS A 60 -6.65 -11.02 -15.88
CA LYS A 60 -6.23 -12.03 -14.91
C LYS A 60 -5.38 -11.42 -13.80
N THR A 61 -4.36 -10.63 -14.15
CA THR A 61 -3.44 -10.02 -13.17
C THR A 61 -4.10 -8.90 -12.37
N PHE A 62 -4.93 -8.08 -13.01
CA PHE A 62 -5.73 -7.04 -12.38
C PHE A 62 -6.67 -7.61 -11.32
N VAL A 63 -7.48 -8.61 -11.68
CA VAL A 63 -8.40 -9.27 -10.74
C VAL A 63 -7.63 -9.96 -9.61
N TYR A 64 -6.54 -10.64 -9.94
CA TYR A 64 -5.69 -11.30 -8.94
C TYR A 64 -5.14 -10.32 -7.90
N SER A 65 -4.59 -9.18 -8.33
CA SER A 65 -4.09 -8.14 -7.43
C SER A 65 -5.18 -7.53 -6.55
N ASN A 66 -6.38 -7.31 -7.10
CA ASN A 66 -7.53 -6.82 -6.34
C ASN A 66 -8.01 -7.82 -5.28
N ILE A 67 -8.07 -9.11 -5.63
CA ILE A 67 -8.43 -10.17 -4.67
C ILE A 67 -7.41 -10.19 -3.52
N LEU A 68 -6.11 -10.17 -3.83
CA LEU A 68 -5.08 -10.14 -2.79
C LEU A 68 -5.16 -8.88 -1.92
N ALA A 69 -5.45 -7.72 -2.52
CA ALA A 69 -5.62 -6.48 -1.78
C ALA A 69 -6.80 -6.55 -0.80
N VAL A 70 -7.96 -7.05 -1.25
CA VAL A 70 -9.15 -7.23 -0.39
C VAL A 70 -8.86 -8.21 0.74
N ILE A 71 -8.25 -9.35 0.45
CA ILE A 71 -7.88 -10.34 1.48
C ILE A 71 -6.92 -9.71 2.50
N THR A 72 -5.93 -8.94 2.03
CA THR A 72 -4.98 -8.24 2.90
C THR A 72 -5.68 -7.25 3.83
N ILE A 73 -6.62 -6.45 3.31
CA ILE A 73 -7.40 -5.50 4.10
C ILE A 73 -8.21 -6.24 5.16
N LEU A 74 -8.93 -7.29 4.79
CA LEU A 74 -9.74 -8.08 5.72
C LEU A 74 -8.89 -8.71 6.82
N PHE A 75 -7.75 -9.31 6.45
CA PHE A 75 -6.83 -9.93 7.39
C PHE A 75 -6.22 -8.90 8.34
N SER A 76 -5.79 -7.75 7.80
CA SER A 76 -5.22 -6.67 8.60
C SER A 76 -6.25 -6.09 9.57
N LEU A 77 -7.50 -5.91 9.16
CA LEU A 77 -8.58 -5.47 10.04
C LEU A 77 -8.86 -6.50 11.13
N LEU A 78 -8.99 -7.77 10.74
CA LEU A 78 -9.25 -8.88 11.66
C LEU A 78 -8.16 -9.01 12.73
N LEU A 79 -6.90 -8.71 12.40
CA LEU A 79 -5.79 -8.76 13.34
C LEU A 79 -5.69 -7.48 14.16
N ILE A 80 -5.62 -6.32 13.52
CA ILE A 80 -5.20 -5.07 14.16
C ILE A 80 -6.32 -4.46 14.99
N VAL A 81 -7.56 -4.49 14.51
CA VAL A 81 -8.69 -3.85 15.18
C VAL A 81 -8.93 -4.47 16.56
N PRO A 82 -9.18 -5.80 16.69
CA PRO A 82 -9.43 -6.37 18.01
C PRO A 82 -8.21 -6.26 18.94
N THR A 83 -6.99 -6.39 18.42
CA THR A 83 -5.77 -6.20 19.21
C THR A 83 -5.66 -4.78 19.75
N SER A 84 -5.97 -3.76 18.94
CA SER A 84 -5.93 -2.35 19.36
C SER A 84 -6.97 -2.05 20.45
N TYR A 85 -8.20 -2.57 20.29
CA TYR A 85 -9.23 -2.45 21.32
C TYR A 85 -8.85 -3.17 22.61
N TRP A 86 -8.33 -4.39 22.51
CA TRP A 86 -7.97 -5.19 23.68
C TRP A 86 -6.85 -4.55 24.50
N ILE A 87 -5.82 -4.02 23.85
CA ILE A 87 -4.69 -3.37 24.52
C ILE A 87 -5.16 -2.11 25.27
N ARG A 88 -6.09 -1.35 24.68
CA ARG A 88 -6.60 -0.12 25.32
C ARG A 88 -7.54 -0.39 26.49
N LEU A 89 -8.32 -1.48 26.42
CA LEU A 89 -9.35 -1.78 27.43
C LEU A 89 -8.90 -2.75 28.52
N ARG A 90 -8.05 -3.73 28.20
CA ARG A 90 -7.73 -4.86 29.11
C ARG A 90 -6.25 -4.97 29.46
N LEU A 91 -5.33 -4.52 28.60
CA LEU A 91 -3.89 -4.68 28.81
C LEU A 91 -3.09 -3.41 28.45
N PRO A 92 -3.24 -2.32 29.22
CA PRO A 92 -2.60 -1.04 28.89
C PRO A 92 -1.06 -1.09 28.96
N GLU A 93 -0.47 -2.01 29.72
CA GLU A 93 0.99 -2.17 29.83
C GLU A 93 1.62 -2.63 28.50
N ALA A 94 0.92 -3.49 27.75
CA ALA A 94 1.40 -3.98 26.45
C ALA A 94 1.39 -2.90 25.36
N ARG A 95 0.70 -1.78 25.59
CA ARG A 95 0.57 -0.66 24.65
C ARG A 95 1.92 -0.15 24.18
N ARG A 96 2.86 0.06 25.10
CA ARG A 96 4.19 0.60 24.77
C ARG A 96 4.96 -0.32 23.81
N ILE A 97 4.90 -1.63 24.04
CA ILE A 97 5.58 -2.62 23.20
C ILE A 97 4.94 -2.67 21.82
N VAL A 98 3.61 -2.68 21.75
CA VAL A 98 2.90 -2.76 20.47
C VAL A 98 3.06 -1.48 19.65
N GLU A 99 3.02 -0.30 20.27
CA GLU A 99 3.33 0.98 19.60
C GLU A 99 4.76 0.99 19.02
N TYR A 100 5.72 0.42 19.75
CA TYR A 100 7.09 0.27 19.27
C TYR A 100 7.17 -0.71 18.08
N VAL A 101 6.62 -1.91 18.22
CA VAL A 101 6.65 -2.94 17.15
C VAL A 101 5.95 -2.47 15.88
N THR A 102 4.79 -1.84 16.00
CA THR A 102 4.07 -1.29 14.84
C THR A 102 4.87 -0.19 14.14
N THR A 103 5.61 0.62 14.90
CA THR A 103 6.48 1.65 14.32
C THR A 103 7.72 1.06 13.66
N LEU A 104 8.28 -0.06 14.15
CA LEU A 104 9.41 -0.74 13.50
C LEU A 104 9.12 -1.12 12.04
N ALA A 105 7.88 -1.44 11.70
CA ALA A 105 7.51 -1.82 10.35
C ALA A 105 7.79 -0.73 9.31
N ILE A 106 7.67 0.56 9.67
CA ILE A 106 7.99 1.66 8.74
C ILE A 106 9.49 1.91 8.60
N VAL A 107 10.29 1.46 9.57
CA VAL A 107 11.74 1.60 9.57
C VAL A 107 12.37 0.62 8.57
N ILE A 108 11.76 -0.55 8.39
CA ILE A 108 12.23 -1.57 7.45
C ILE A 108 11.78 -1.18 6.03
N PRO A 109 12.71 -0.94 5.08
CA PRO A 109 12.33 -0.65 3.70
C PRO A 109 11.58 -1.83 3.07
N ALA A 110 10.58 -1.55 2.23
CA ALA A 110 9.76 -2.59 1.59
C ALA A 110 10.59 -3.62 0.82
N ILE A 111 11.64 -3.18 0.12
CA ILE A 111 12.54 -4.07 -0.63
C ILE A 111 13.32 -5.02 0.30
N VAL A 112 13.79 -4.52 1.45
CA VAL A 112 14.51 -5.31 2.47
C VAL A 112 13.58 -6.33 3.09
N MET A 113 12.33 -5.94 3.38
CA MET A 113 11.30 -6.87 3.85
C MET A 113 11.04 -7.98 2.83
N GLY A 114 10.89 -7.65 1.55
CA GLY A 114 10.72 -8.63 0.48
C GLY A 114 11.87 -9.64 0.42
N PHE A 115 13.12 -9.16 0.44
CA PHE A 115 14.28 -10.04 0.49
C PHE A 115 14.33 -10.89 1.76
N GLY A 116 14.00 -10.32 2.91
CA GLY A 116 13.92 -11.06 4.18
C GLY A 116 12.90 -12.19 4.12
N LEU A 117 11.69 -11.92 3.58
CA LEU A 117 10.65 -12.94 3.39
C LEU A 117 11.11 -14.05 2.44
N ILE A 118 11.74 -13.70 1.31
CA ILE A 118 12.27 -14.70 0.37
C ILE A 118 13.39 -15.52 1.02
N SER A 119 14.30 -14.88 1.75
CA SER A 119 15.41 -15.54 2.42
C SER A 119 14.95 -16.51 3.51
N VAL A 120 13.90 -16.16 4.25
CA VAL A 120 13.39 -16.97 5.36
C VAL A 120 12.46 -18.07 4.87
N TYR A 121 11.51 -17.74 3.99
CA TYR A 121 10.45 -18.66 3.55
C TYR A 121 10.76 -19.37 2.21
N GLY A 122 11.86 -19.01 1.56
CA GLY A 122 12.36 -19.70 0.37
C GLY A 122 13.14 -20.98 0.68
N ALA A 123 13.59 -21.16 1.93
CA ALA A 123 14.21 -22.38 2.40
C ALA A 123 13.18 -23.27 3.14
N PRO A 124 13.36 -24.61 3.14
CA PRO A 124 12.55 -25.51 3.97
C PRO A 124 12.69 -25.15 5.46
N ILE A 125 11.56 -25.04 6.16
CA ILE A 125 11.55 -24.70 7.58
C ILE A 125 11.91 -25.95 8.38
N LYS A 126 13.06 -25.92 9.04
CA LYS A 126 13.56 -26.99 9.91
C LYS A 126 13.51 -26.56 11.36
N ILE A 127 13.24 -27.50 12.26
CA ILE A 127 13.36 -27.23 13.70
C ILE A 127 14.85 -27.01 14.01
N PRO A 128 15.22 -25.92 14.71
CA PRO A 128 16.59 -25.71 15.14
C PRO A 128 17.12 -26.95 15.88
N PHE A 129 18.32 -27.41 15.53
CA PHE A 129 18.98 -28.56 16.16
C PHE A 129 18.30 -29.93 15.95
N THR A 130 17.36 -30.04 15.01
CA THR A 130 16.74 -31.33 14.64
C THR A 130 16.75 -31.52 13.12
N SER A 131 16.82 -32.76 12.65
CA SER A 131 16.72 -33.10 11.21
C SER A 131 15.27 -33.10 10.68
N ILE A 132 14.30 -32.77 11.54
CA ILE A 132 12.87 -32.79 11.25
C ILE A 132 12.50 -31.52 10.47
N GLN A 133 11.90 -31.73 9.29
CA GLN A 133 11.39 -30.68 8.42
C GLN A 133 9.92 -30.43 8.76
N LEU A 134 9.57 -29.19 9.12
CA LEU A 134 8.19 -28.81 9.45
C LEU A 134 7.38 -28.58 8.19
N THR A 135 7.95 -27.86 7.22
CA THR A 135 7.32 -27.56 5.94
C THR A 135 8.38 -27.42 4.86
N ASP A 136 8.03 -27.78 3.63
CA ASP A 136 8.78 -27.36 2.45
C ASP A 136 8.78 -25.82 2.31
N SER A 137 9.57 -25.32 1.37
CA SER A 137 9.58 -23.90 1.01
C SER A 137 8.16 -23.41 0.68
N LEU A 138 7.71 -22.35 1.35
CA LEU A 138 6.38 -21.78 1.12
C LEU A 138 6.29 -21.12 -0.27
N LEU A 139 7.43 -20.80 -0.90
CA LEU A 139 7.48 -20.23 -2.24
C LEU A 139 7.22 -21.25 -3.36
N ASN A 140 7.27 -22.55 -3.06
CA ASN A 140 7.04 -23.60 -4.06
C ASN A 140 5.56 -23.76 -4.44
N SER A 141 4.64 -23.17 -3.66
CA SER A 141 3.20 -23.24 -3.91
C SER A 141 2.63 -21.84 -4.14
N PRO A 142 1.73 -21.63 -5.13
CA PRO A 142 1.04 -20.36 -5.32
C PRO A 142 0.32 -19.88 -4.05
N VAL A 143 -0.25 -20.81 -3.27
CA VAL A 143 -0.94 -20.49 -2.01
C VAL A 143 0.04 -19.98 -0.95
N GLY A 144 1.21 -20.61 -0.83
CA GLY A 144 2.23 -20.19 0.13
C GLY A 144 2.84 -18.84 -0.23
N THR A 145 3.11 -18.59 -1.51
CA THR A 145 3.55 -17.28 -2.00
C THR A 145 2.52 -16.20 -1.71
N ASN A 146 1.24 -16.46 -1.98
CA ASN A 146 0.17 -15.51 -1.68
C ASN A 146 0.04 -15.22 -0.19
N PHE A 147 0.16 -16.25 0.64
CA PHE A 147 0.17 -16.08 2.07
C PHE A 147 1.31 -15.16 2.53
N ILE A 148 2.54 -15.38 2.05
CA ILE A 148 3.68 -14.52 2.37
C ILE A 148 3.44 -13.07 1.93
N VAL A 149 2.89 -12.87 0.73
CA VAL A 149 2.58 -11.54 0.20
C VAL A 149 1.54 -10.83 1.06
N ILE A 150 0.46 -11.52 1.43
CA ILE A 150 -0.58 -10.99 2.33
C ILE A 150 0.01 -10.61 3.69
N MET A 151 0.84 -11.48 4.28
CA MET A 151 1.48 -11.22 5.56
C MET A 151 2.46 -10.03 5.46
N GLY A 152 3.26 -9.95 4.40
CA GLY A 152 4.17 -8.83 4.15
C GLY A 152 3.44 -7.50 4.06
N TYR A 153 2.37 -7.43 3.26
CA TYR A 153 1.55 -6.22 3.18
C TYR A 153 0.84 -5.89 4.49
N THR A 154 0.40 -6.89 5.25
CA THR A 154 -0.19 -6.69 6.59
C THR A 154 0.84 -6.01 7.51
N VAL A 155 2.09 -6.47 7.52
CA VAL A 155 3.17 -5.86 8.32
C VAL A 155 3.40 -4.41 7.89
N LEU A 156 3.46 -4.12 6.60
CA LEU A 156 3.63 -2.76 6.09
C LEU A 156 2.47 -1.83 6.45
N ALA A 157 1.25 -2.36 6.57
CA ALA A 157 0.05 -1.61 6.93
C ALA A 157 -0.10 -1.38 8.45
N LEU A 158 0.60 -2.15 9.30
CA LEU A 158 0.52 -2.06 10.77
C LEU A 158 0.57 -0.63 11.32
N PRO A 159 1.57 0.22 11.00
CA PRO A 159 1.68 1.55 11.60
C PRO A 159 0.52 2.47 11.21
N LEU A 160 -0.03 2.31 10.01
CA LEU A 160 -1.14 3.14 9.52
C LEU A 160 -2.45 2.70 10.17
N MET A 161 -2.73 1.40 10.19
CA MET A 161 -3.98 0.85 10.71
C MET A 161 -4.07 0.90 12.23
N TYR A 162 -2.96 0.68 12.94
CA TYR A 162 -2.93 0.80 14.39
C TYR A 162 -3.20 2.23 14.87
N ARG A 163 -2.72 3.24 14.11
CA ARG A 163 -2.91 4.67 14.42
C ARG A 163 -4.31 5.20 14.08
N SER A 164 -5.03 4.54 13.18
CA SER A 164 -6.38 4.96 12.77
C SER A 164 -7.49 4.50 13.73
N VAL A 165 -7.18 3.59 14.65
CA VAL A 165 -8.07 3.08 15.72
C VAL A 165 -7.74 3.78 17.03
#